data_AF-A0A0Q9NSQ1-F1
#
_entry.id   AF-A0A0Q9NSQ1-F1
#
_cell.length_a   1.000
_cell.length_b   1.000
_cell.length_c   1.000
_cell.angle_alpha   90.00
_cell.angle_beta   90.00
_cell.angle_gamma   90.00
#
_symmetry.space_group_name_H-M   'P 1'
#
loop_
_entity.id
_entity.type
_entity.pdbx_description
1 polymer ?
#
loop_
_entity_poly.entity_id
_entity_poly.type
_entity_poly.pdbx_seq_one_letter_code
_entity_poly.pdbx_strand_id
1 'polypeptide(L)'
;MKKLLPAVVVLAATLLTACGGTPAPSATPRMSVEESCKFLNTDTFVPKGSDKEKAGQIGQHYQEVADKVAPEIAEPIQSMADVMKQVAASATGRQTSEQLTQLRQQMDKIGQHCR
;
A
#
# COMPACT_ATOMS: atom_id res chain seq x y z
N MET A 1 -46.48 36.81 -15.87
CA MET A 1 -46.60 37.37 -14.50
C MET A 1 -45.35 37.00 -13.73
N LYS A 2 -44.72 37.95 -13.03
CA LYS A 2 -43.63 37.71 -12.06
C LYS A 2 -44.22 37.17 -10.75
N LYS A 3 -43.51 36.25 -10.08
CA LYS A 3 -43.20 36.20 -8.63
C LYS A 3 -42.90 34.75 -8.19
N LEU A 4 -41.63 34.46 -7.86
CA LEU A 4 -41.04 34.36 -6.51
C LEU A 4 -40.97 32.90 -6.04
N LEU A 5 -39.77 32.32 -6.15
CA LEU A 5 -39.38 31.07 -5.50
C LEU A 5 -39.06 31.37 -4.02
N PRO A 6 -39.59 30.62 -3.05
CA PRO A 6 -39.09 30.65 -1.68
C PRO A 6 -37.85 29.77 -1.57
N ALA A 7 -36.77 30.38 -1.12
CA ALA A 7 -35.59 29.73 -0.58
C ALA A 7 -35.88 29.09 0.79
N VAL A 8 -34.84 28.44 1.35
CA VAL A 8 -34.74 27.80 2.69
C VAL A 8 -35.16 26.32 2.63
N VAL A 9 -34.25 25.34 2.74
CA VAL A 9 -33.51 25.02 3.97
C VAL A 9 -32.05 24.63 3.69
N VAL A 10 -31.17 25.34 4.38
CA VAL A 10 -29.77 24.99 4.64
C VAL A 10 -29.76 23.74 5.53
N LEU A 11 -29.18 22.64 5.04
CA LEU A 11 -28.75 21.52 5.89
C LEU A 11 -27.27 21.27 5.61
N ALA A 12 -26.47 21.88 6.49
CA ALA A 12 -25.11 21.53 6.88
C ALA A 12 -24.46 20.36 6.13
N ALA A 13 -23.82 20.66 5.00
CA ALA A 13 -22.64 19.94 4.56
C ALA A 13 -21.43 20.75 5.05
N THR A 14 -21.02 20.54 6.29
CA THR A 14 -19.66 20.91 6.74
C THR A 14 -18.66 19.98 6.05
N LEU A 15 -18.48 20.17 4.75
CA LEU A 15 -17.29 19.74 4.04
C LEU A 15 -16.27 20.86 4.21
N LEU A 16 -15.54 20.78 5.32
CA LEU A 16 -14.34 21.56 5.52
C LEU A 16 -13.35 21.22 4.40
N THR A 17 -13.24 22.17 3.50
CA THR A 17 -12.15 22.38 2.57
C THR A 17 -10.78 22.22 3.26
N ALA A 18 -9.99 21.27 2.77
CA ALA A 18 -8.54 21.34 2.84
C ALA A 18 -7.98 21.16 1.41
N CYS A 19 -7.33 22.23 0.94
CA CYS A 19 -6.55 22.45 -0.28
C CYS A 19 -6.29 21.29 -1.26
N GLY A 20 -6.73 21.50 -2.51
CA GLY A 20 -5.85 21.43 -3.69
C GLY A 20 -5.19 20.09 -3.99
N GLY A 21 -5.91 19.20 -4.64
CA GLY A 21 -5.35 18.02 -5.29
C GLY A 21 -6.45 17.09 -5.73
N THR A 22 -6.58 16.87 -7.03
CA THR A 22 -7.44 15.87 -7.65
C THR A 22 -7.45 14.57 -6.84
N PRO A 23 -8.59 13.96 -6.49
CA PRO A 23 -8.58 12.65 -5.86
C PRO A 23 -8.03 11.65 -6.88
N ALA A 24 -6.76 11.27 -6.69
CA ALA A 24 -6.16 10.11 -7.33
C ALA A 24 -6.97 8.86 -6.91
N PRO A 25 -7.01 7.81 -7.76
CA PRO A 25 -7.83 6.64 -7.48
C PRO A 25 -7.33 5.97 -6.20
N SER A 26 -8.27 5.65 -5.30
CA SER A 26 -8.10 5.01 -3.99
C SER A 26 -7.98 5.99 -2.81
N ALA A 27 -9.07 6.70 -2.53
CA ALA A 27 -9.27 7.43 -1.27
C ALA A 27 -9.57 6.48 -0.08
N THR A 28 -8.90 5.34 0.00
CA THR A 28 -8.93 4.50 1.21
C THR A 28 -7.96 5.15 2.20
N PRO A 29 -8.42 5.56 3.40
CA PRO A 29 -7.52 6.08 4.41
C PRO A 29 -6.44 5.04 4.72
N ARG A 30 -5.17 5.43 4.61
CA ARG A 30 -4.04 4.60 5.02
C ARG A 30 -4.00 4.51 6.55
N MET A 31 -3.52 3.38 7.05
CA MET A 31 -3.27 3.15 8.47
C MET A 31 -2.22 4.14 9.02
N SER A 32 -2.28 4.41 10.33
CA SER A 32 -1.17 5.03 11.05
C SER A 32 0.06 4.11 11.06
N VAL A 33 1.23 4.63 11.47
CA VAL A 33 2.46 3.82 11.62
C VAL A 33 2.23 2.66 12.58
N GLU A 34 1.65 2.94 13.75
CA GLU A 34 1.42 1.93 14.79
C GLU A 34 0.50 0.81 14.28
N GLU A 35 -0.62 1.16 13.65
CA GLU A 35 -1.56 0.19 13.06
C GLU A 35 -0.92 -0.61 11.94
N SER A 36 -0.09 0.04 11.12
CA SER A 36 0.65 -0.62 10.04
C SER A 36 1.62 -1.67 10.60
N CYS A 37 2.38 -1.32 11.63
CA CYS A 37 3.32 -2.24 12.26
C CYS A 37 2.61 -3.42 12.92
N LYS A 38 1.47 -3.17 13.59
CA LYS A 38 0.62 -4.23 14.11
C LYS A 38 0.08 -5.13 13.00
N PHE A 39 -0.42 -4.54 11.92
CA PHE A 39 -0.93 -5.26 10.75
C PHE A 39 0.13 -6.19 10.17
N LEU A 40 1.34 -5.67 9.90
CA LEU A 40 2.46 -6.45 9.35
C LEU A 40 2.88 -7.61 10.26
N ASN A 41 2.85 -7.42 11.58
CA ASN A 41 3.18 -8.49 12.54
C ASN A 41 2.12 -9.60 12.64
N THR A 42 0.91 -9.33 12.14
CA THR A 42 -0.21 -10.30 12.14
C THR A 42 -0.52 -10.85 10.75
N ASP A 43 0.28 -10.48 9.76
CA ASP A 43 0.11 -10.94 8.40
C ASP A 43 0.46 -12.43 8.29
N THR A 44 -0.51 -13.22 7.83
CA THR A 44 -0.43 -14.69 7.75
C THR A 44 -0.39 -15.18 6.31
N PHE A 45 -0.05 -14.30 5.37
CA PHE A 45 0.06 -14.65 3.97
C PHE A 45 1.06 -15.80 3.71
N VAL A 46 0.61 -16.85 3.02
CA VAL A 46 1.44 -18.00 2.64
C VAL A 46 1.24 -18.31 1.16
N PRO A 47 2.22 -18.01 0.30
CA PRO A 47 2.11 -18.25 -1.14
C PRO A 47 2.23 -19.75 -1.47
N LYS A 48 1.66 -20.17 -2.60
CA LYS A 48 1.60 -21.58 -3.04
C LYS A 48 2.11 -21.76 -4.47
N GLY A 49 2.43 -23.02 -4.81
CA GLY A 49 2.89 -23.41 -6.15
C GLY A 49 4.41 -23.43 -6.31
N SER A 50 4.84 -23.29 -7.56
CA SER A 50 6.24 -23.17 -7.97
C SER A 50 6.90 -21.89 -7.45
N ASP A 51 8.23 -21.83 -7.52
CA ASP A 51 9.00 -20.65 -7.09
C ASP A 51 8.55 -19.37 -7.83
N LYS A 52 8.24 -19.49 -9.13
CA LYS A 52 7.77 -18.39 -9.97
C LYS A 52 6.37 -17.91 -9.57
N GLU A 53 5.45 -18.84 -9.34
CA GLU A 53 4.08 -18.50 -8.88
C GLU A 53 4.10 -17.87 -7.50
N LYS A 54 4.91 -18.40 -6.59
CA LYS A 54 5.11 -17.83 -5.25
C LYS A 54 5.66 -16.42 -5.32
N ALA A 55 6.69 -16.19 -6.14
CA ALA A 55 7.28 -14.86 -6.31
C ALA A 55 6.25 -13.85 -6.82
N GLY A 56 5.41 -14.25 -7.77
CA GLY A 56 4.32 -13.41 -8.28
C GLY A 56 3.30 -13.07 -7.19
N GLN A 57 2.85 -14.07 -6.43
CA GLN A 57 1.90 -13.88 -5.32
C GLN A 57 2.49 -12.98 -4.23
N ILE A 58 3.76 -13.16 -3.86
CA ILE A 58 4.44 -12.29 -2.87
C ILE A 58 4.51 -10.85 -3.39
N GLY A 59 4.91 -10.66 -4.65
CA GLY A 59 4.98 -9.32 -5.24
C GLY A 59 3.65 -8.60 -5.29
N GLN A 60 2.57 -9.33 -5.60
CA GLN A 60 1.21 -8.79 -5.54
C GLN A 60 0.79 -8.46 -4.11
N HIS A 61 1.02 -9.38 -3.17
CA HIS A 61 0.68 -9.19 -1.77
C HIS A 61 1.37 -7.95 -1.18
N TYR A 62 2.67 -7.76 -1.44
CA TYR A 62 3.36 -6.55 -1.02
C TYR A 62 2.76 -5.28 -1.61
N GLN A 63 2.36 -5.28 -2.88
CA GLN A 63 1.67 -4.12 -3.47
C GLN A 63 0.35 -3.82 -2.75
N GLU A 64 -0.47 -4.85 -2.49
CA GLU A 64 -1.73 -4.69 -1.77
C GLU A 64 -1.54 -4.22 -0.32
N VAL A 65 -0.43 -4.60 0.32
CA VAL A 65 -0.06 -4.12 1.66
C VAL A 65 0.40 -2.67 1.61
N ALA A 66 1.22 -2.29 0.63
CA ALA A 66 1.72 -0.92 0.46
C ALA A 66 0.58 0.10 0.29
N ASP A 67 -0.54 -0.29 -0.31
CA ASP A 67 -1.72 0.57 -0.46
C ASP A 67 -2.45 0.87 0.86
N LYS A 68 -2.26 0.02 1.88
CA LYS A 68 -3.00 0.08 3.16
C LYS A 68 -2.20 0.72 4.30
N VAL A 69 -0.88 0.52 4.31
CA VAL A 69 0.00 0.96 5.39
C VAL A 69 0.36 2.45 5.30
N ALA A 70 0.94 2.98 6.38
CA ALA A 70 1.47 4.33 6.45
C ALA A 70 2.50 4.58 5.33
N PRO A 71 2.56 5.79 4.73
CA PRO A 71 3.45 6.09 3.60
C PRO A 71 4.92 5.70 3.79
N GLU A 72 5.49 5.95 4.97
CA GLU A 72 6.86 5.62 5.35
C GLU A 72 7.15 4.11 5.39
N ILE A 73 6.13 3.29 5.59
CA ILE A 73 6.20 1.83 5.54
C ILE A 73 5.84 1.33 4.14
N ALA A 74 4.94 2.04 3.45
CA ALA A 74 4.48 1.68 2.10
C ALA A 74 5.62 1.71 1.09
N GLU A 75 6.49 2.73 1.14
CA GLU A 75 7.59 2.89 0.18
C GLU A 75 8.56 1.69 0.16
N PRO A 76 9.15 1.24 1.30
CA PRO A 76 10.01 0.06 1.29
C PRO A 76 9.26 -1.23 0.89
N ILE A 77 7.98 -1.39 1.27
CA ILE A 77 7.18 -2.55 0.86
C ILE A 77 6.93 -2.55 -0.64
N GLN A 78 6.64 -1.39 -1.24
CA GLN A 78 6.49 -1.27 -2.69
C GLN A 78 7.77 -1.64 -3.43
N SER A 79 8.94 -1.23 -2.91
CA SER A 79 10.23 -1.64 -3.47
C SER A 79 10.43 -3.17 -3.39
N MET A 80 10.01 -3.80 -2.29
CA MET A 80 10.01 -5.26 -2.18
C MET A 80 9.06 -5.92 -3.18
N ALA A 81 7.87 -5.33 -3.40
CA ALA A 81 6.90 -5.79 -4.40
C ALA A 81 7.54 -5.83 -5.79
N ASP A 82 8.27 -4.78 -6.16
CA ASP A 82 8.90 -4.65 -7.47
C ASP A 82 10.04 -5.65 -7.66
N VAL A 83 10.86 -5.90 -6.62
CA VAL A 83 11.88 -6.97 -6.65
C VAL A 83 11.21 -8.33 -6.86
N MET A 84 10.13 -8.64 -6.15
CA MET A 84 9.46 -9.94 -6.28
C MET A 84 8.75 -10.12 -7.63
N LYS A 85 8.25 -9.04 -8.23
CA LYS A 85 7.77 -9.05 -9.63
C LYS A 85 8.90 -9.37 -10.62
N GLN A 86 10.09 -8.82 -10.43
CA GLN A 86 11.27 -9.18 -11.24
C GLN A 86 11.67 -10.65 -11.04
N VAL A 87 11.64 -11.14 -9.81
CA VAL A 87 11.87 -12.56 -9.50
C VAL A 87 10.85 -13.44 -10.23
N ALA A 88 9.57 -13.08 -10.20
CA ALA A 88 8.51 -13.79 -10.91
C ALA A 88 8.69 -13.74 -12.44
N ALA A 89 9.24 -12.65 -12.98
CA ALA A 89 9.54 -12.54 -14.40
C ALA A 89 10.73 -13.43 -14.83
N SER A 90 11.61 -13.81 -13.89
CA SER A 90 12.79 -14.64 -14.17
C SER A 90 12.44 -16.06 -14.64
N ALA A 91 13.45 -16.76 -15.18
CA ALA A 91 13.29 -18.13 -15.68
C ALA A 91 12.98 -19.14 -14.57
N THR A 92 13.53 -18.95 -13.36
CA THR A 92 13.44 -19.92 -12.26
C THR A 92 12.49 -19.49 -11.15
N GLY A 93 12.18 -18.19 -11.02
CA GLY A 93 11.43 -17.68 -9.88
C GLY A 93 12.25 -17.61 -8.58
N ARG A 94 13.56 -17.79 -8.64
CA ARG A 94 14.45 -17.75 -7.47
C ARG A 94 15.17 -16.41 -7.37
N GLN A 95 15.26 -15.89 -6.15
CA GLN A 95 15.98 -14.65 -5.87
C GLN A 95 17.49 -14.84 -6.07
N THR A 96 18.14 -13.86 -6.68
CA THR A 96 19.60 -13.75 -6.69
C THR A 96 20.12 -13.23 -5.34
N SER A 97 21.42 -13.33 -5.10
CA SER A 97 22.07 -12.74 -3.92
C SER A 97 21.85 -11.23 -3.83
N GLU A 98 21.87 -10.54 -4.97
CA GLU A 98 21.59 -9.10 -5.06
C GLU A 98 20.15 -8.79 -4.67
N GLN A 99 19.18 -9.53 -5.21
CA GLN A 99 17.76 -9.36 -4.88
C GLN A 99 17.50 -9.67 -3.40
N LEU A 100 18.13 -10.70 -2.83
CA LEU A 100 18.06 -10.97 -1.39
C LEU A 100 18.61 -9.81 -0.55
N THR A 101 19.67 -9.16 -1.03
CA THR A 101 20.26 -7.99 -0.37
C THR A 101 19.32 -6.80 -0.42
N GLN A 102 18.72 -6.52 -1.59
CA GLN A 102 17.73 -5.46 -1.77
C GLN A 102 16.52 -5.65 -0.86
N LEU A 103 15.99 -6.88 -0.78
CA LEU A 103 14.87 -7.22 0.10
C LEU A 103 15.21 -7.02 1.58
N ARG A 104 16.40 -7.46 2.02
CA ARG A 104 16.85 -7.24 3.41
C ARG A 104 16.95 -5.75 3.73
N GLN A 105 17.53 -4.95 2.85
CA GLN A 105 17.66 -3.50 3.06
C GLN A 105 16.30 -2.82 3.24
N GLN A 106 15.26 -3.25 2.49
CA GLN A 106 13.92 -2.69 2.67
C GLN A 106 13.27 -3.17 3.98
N MET A 107 13.49 -4.43 4.38
CA MET A 107 13.05 -4.92 5.69
C MET A 107 13.70 -4.15 6.85
N ASP A 108 14.98 -3.82 6.73
CA ASP A 108 15.68 -3.02 7.74
C ASP A 108 15.09 -1.60 7.85
N LYS A 109 14.67 -1.00 6.72
CA LYS A 109 13.95 0.29 6.73
C LYS A 109 12.58 0.18 7.41
N ILE A 110 11.80 -0.87 7.11
CA ILE A 110 10.52 -1.13 7.80
C ILE A 110 10.76 -1.27 9.31
N GLY A 111 11.80 -2.00 9.69
CA GLY A 111 12.21 -2.18 11.09
C GLY A 111 12.69 -0.90 11.79
N GLN A 112 13.00 0.18 11.07
CA GLN A 112 13.27 1.49 11.70
C GLN A 112 11.99 2.15 12.21
N HIS A 113 10.84 1.85 11.60
CA HIS A 113 9.52 2.38 11.97
C HIS A 113 8.76 1.47 12.94
N CYS A 114 8.90 0.15 12.77
CA CYS A 114 8.14 -0.86 13.51
C CYS A 114 8.89 -1.48 14.70
N ARG A 115 9.69 -0.68 15.42
CA ARG A 115 10.46 -1.14 16.60
C ARG A 115 9.61 -1.41 17.82
#